data_AF-A0A514LEF8-F1
#
_entry.id   AF-A0A514LEF8-F1
#
_cell.length_a   1.000
_cell.length_b   1.000
_cell.length_c   1.000
_cell.angle_alpha   90.00
_cell.angle_beta   90.00
_cell.angle_gamma   90.00
#
_symmetry.space_group_name_H-M   'P 1'
#
loop_
_entity.id
_entity.type
_entity.pdbx_description
1 polymer ?
#
loop_
_entity_poly.entity_id
_entity_poly.type
_entity_poly.pdbx_seq_one_letter_code
_entity_poly.pdbx_strand_id
1 'polypeptide(L)'
;MSEMWARRYVRGIGANKTMLKNKRYFPMDLQFFNEGNQGDQGDQGQGDQGQGQQDDQKGAQGDSGQGKGEIFYSQSELDSAISKAVESALEKKQREFDKEKERIEQQAREQGEEYAQMNEKEKKEAEYKERLEKLENRENELNRKQLYNEVQSDLKDNGLPNSFADSLVALNDNDEIKKSIKAIKEKFDEAVTEGVKEQLRQTTPKDTSGNTESSNPFAKETLNLTEQGRLFKEEPERARQLQQAARR
;
A
#
# COMPACT_ATOMS: atom_id res chain seq x y z
N MET A 1 31.65 25.15 -24.00
CA MET A 1 30.68 25.28 -25.11
C MET A 1 30.66 23.94 -25.82
N SER A 2 29.56 23.30 -26.16
CA SER A 2 28.14 23.40 -25.82
C SER A 2 27.51 22.21 -26.54
N GLU A 3 26.75 21.37 -25.84
CA GLU A 3 25.64 20.58 -26.39
C GLU A 3 25.79 19.92 -27.77
N MET A 4 26.24 18.66 -27.80
CA MET A 4 25.89 17.72 -28.88
C MET A 4 24.79 16.76 -28.41
N TRP A 5 23.53 17.08 -28.73
CA TRP A 5 22.38 16.21 -28.46
C TRP A 5 21.68 15.79 -29.76
N ALA A 6 22.09 14.67 -30.34
CA ALA A 6 21.31 14.03 -31.41
C ALA A 6 21.58 12.52 -31.54
N ARG A 7 20.59 11.73 -31.11
CA ARG A 7 20.09 10.51 -31.78
C ARG A 7 21.10 9.36 -32.03
N ARG A 8 20.90 8.24 -31.33
CA ARG A 8 20.00 7.13 -31.75
C ARG A 8 20.34 5.83 -31.02
N TYR A 9 19.30 5.13 -30.60
CA TYR A 9 19.29 3.81 -29.95
C TYR A 9 20.40 2.85 -30.38
N VAL A 10 21.21 2.41 -29.41
CA VAL A 10 22.01 1.18 -29.48
C VAL A 10 21.74 0.34 -28.23
N ARG A 11 21.11 -0.82 -28.44
CA ARG A 11 21.04 -1.98 -27.55
C ARG A 11 20.52 -3.12 -28.45
N GLY A 12 21.21 -4.21 -28.68
CA GLY A 12 22.26 -4.83 -27.87
C GLY A 12 21.81 -6.24 -27.60
N ILE A 13 21.93 -7.12 -28.60
CA ILE A 13 21.51 -8.53 -28.52
C ILE A 13 22.54 -9.25 -27.65
N GLY A 14 22.25 -9.32 -26.35
CA GLY A 14 23.01 -10.07 -25.35
C GLY A 14 22.18 -11.24 -24.83
N ALA A 15 22.71 -12.45 -24.92
CA ALA A 15 21.98 -13.66 -24.56
C ALA A 15 21.79 -13.79 -23.04
N ASN A 16 20.65 -14.36 -22.63
CA ASN A 16 20.61 -15.14 -21.40
C ASN A 16 19.57 -16.27 -21.52
N LYS A 17 20.04 -17.52 -21.55
CA LYS A 17 19.22 -18.72 -21.77
C LYS A 17 19.24 -19.60 -20.50
N THR A 18 18.61 -19.09 -19.44
CA THR A 18 18.48 -19.80 -18.16
C THR A 18 17.20 -20.65 -18.14
N MET A 19 17.37 -21.96 -17.95
CA MET A 19 16.26 -22.92 -17.97
C MET A 19 15.44 -22.85 -16.67
N LEU A 20 14.20 -22.37 -16.75
CA LEU A 20 13.22 -22.52 -15.67
C LEU A 20 12.58 -23.92 -15.75
N LYS A 21 13.21 -24.89 -15.09
CA LYS A 21 12.59 -26.19 -14.78
C LYS A 21 11.53 -25.99 -13.70
N ASN A 22 10.26 -26.01 -14.06
CA ASN A 22 9.17 -26.17 -13.08
C ASN A 22 7.97 -26.90 -13.70
N LYS A 23 8.12 -28.21 -13.90
CA LYS A 23 6.97 -29.11 -14.12
C LYS A 23 6.47 -29.58 -12.76
N ARG A 24 5.42 -28.91 -12.26
CA ARG A 24 4.56 -29.45 -11.20
C ARG A 24 3.90 -30.72 -11.75
N TYR A 25 4.31 -31.88 -11.23
CA TYR A 25 3.59 -33.13 -11.46
C TYR A 25 2.36 -33.12 -10.56
N PHE A 26 1.17 -33.33 -11.14
CA PHE A 26 0.02 -33.78 -10.36
C PHE A 26 0.16 -35.29 -10.12
N PRO A 27 -0.04 -35.79 -8.88
CA PRO A 27 -0.13 -37.23 -8.66
C PRO A 27 -1.40 -37.76 -9.35
N MET A 28 -1.27 -38.87 -10.07
CA MET A 28 -2.39 -39.60 -10.66
C MET A 28 -2.62 -40.86 -9.81
N ASP A 29 -3.80 -41.00 -9.22
CA ASP A 29 -4.17 -42.15 -8.41
C ASP A 29 -4.46 -43.37 -9.29
N LEU A 30 -3.40 -44.11 -9.64
CA LEU A 30 -3.42 -45.28 -10.52
C LEU A 30 -4.01 -46.56 -9.84
N GLN A 31 -4.74 -46.41 -8.74
CA GLN A 31 -5.20 -47.54 -7.91
C GLN A 31 -6.50 -48.20 -8.40
N PHE A 32 -7.21 -47.61 -9.37
CA PHE A 32 -8.48 -48.12 -9.89
C PHE A 32 -8.42 -49.39 -10.77
N PHE A 33 -7.25 -50.04 -10.90
CA PHE A 33 -7.04 -51.21 -11.77
C PHE A 33 -6.46 -52.45 -11.08
N ASN A 34 -6.33 -52.46 -9.74
CA ASN A 34 -5.82 -53.62 -9.01
C ASN A 34 -6.74 -54.06 -7.85
N GLU A 35 -8.03 -54.27 -8.15
CA GLU A 35 -8.91 -55.02 -7.25
C GLU A 35 -8.95 -56.50 -7.67
N GLY A 36 -7.91 -57.21 -7.24
CA GLY A 36 -7.78 -58.65 -7.36
C GLY A 36 -7.58 -59.30 -5.99
N ASN A 37 -8.69 -59.75 -5.40
CA ASN A 37 -8.79 -60.85 -4.43
C ASN A 37 -8.58 -60.57 -2.91
N GLN A 38 -9.69 -60.80 -2.17
CA GLN A 38 -9.83 -61.35 -0.79
C GLN A 38 -9.42 -60.55 0.47
N GLY A 39 -10.46 -60.10 1.21
CA GLY A 39 -10.68 -60.49 2.62
C GLY A 39 -10.45 -59.42 3.70
N ASP A 40 -11.50 -58.96 4.39
CA ASP A 40 -11.98 -59.51 5.68
C ASP A 40 -13.35 -58.90 6.11
N GLN A 41 -13.93 -59.35 7.22
CA GLN A 41 -15.32 -59.10 7.68
C GLN A 41 -15.48 -58.11 8.85
N GLY A 42 -16.69 -57.55 9.02
CA GLY A 42 -17.18 -56.81 10.21
C GLY A 42 -17.18 -55.28 10.03
N ASP A 43 -18.16 -54.50 10.51
CA ASP A 43 -19.32 -54.78 11.38
C ASP A 43 -20.52 -53.83 11.07
N GLN A 44 -21.66 -53.99 11.75
CA GLN A 44 -23.02 -53.67 11.30
C GLN A 44 -23.63 -52.31 11.73
N GLY A 45 -24.59 -51.84 10.91
CA GLY A 45 -25.85 -51.18 11.32
C GLY A 45 -25.91 -49.63 11.24
N GLN A 46 -27.03 -48.93 10.99
CA GLN A 46 -28.46 -49.23 10.69
C GLN A 46 -29.14 -47.88 10.28
N GLY A 47 -30.25 -47.71 9.54
CA GLY A 47 -31.26 -48.55 8.87
C GLY A 47 -32.33 -47.69 8.14
N ASP A 48 -33.58 -48.17 8.02
CA ASP A 48 -34.84 -47.51 7.56
C ASP A 48 -34.94 -46.98 6.09
N GLN A 49 -35.60 -47.68 5.14
CA GLN A 49 -37.06 -47.78 4.85
C GLN A 49 -37.67 -46.44 4.34
N GLY A 50 -38.39 -46.30 3.23
CA GLY A 50 -39.32 -47.10 2.39
C GLY A 50 -39.88 -46.11 1.32
N GLN A 51 -40.82 -46.37 0.42
CA GLN A 51 -41.82 -47.43 0.19
C GLN A 51 -42.07 -47.59 -1.33
N GLY A 52 -42.85 -48.59 -1.74
CA GLY A 52 -43.49 -48.65 -3.06
C GLY A 52 -44.96 -49.07 -2.97
N GLN A 53 -45.72 -48.84 -4.04
CA GLN A 53 -47.08 -49.32 -4.33
C GLN A 53 -47.11 -49.56 -5.86
N GLN A 54 -47.49 -50.72 -6.42
CA GLN A 54 -48.71 -51.54 -6.29
C GLN A 54 -49.99 -50.85 -6.79
N ASP A 55 -50.54 -51.38 -7.89
CA ASP A 55 -51.92 -51.89 -8.05
C ASP A 55 -52.17 -52.24 -9.54
N ASP A 56 -53.09 -53.11 -9.96
CA ASP A 56 -53.70 -54.34 -9.39
C ASP A 56 -54.50 -55.03 -10.55
N GLN A 57 -55.16 -56.17 -10.28
CA GLN A 57 -56.32 -56.76 -10.95
C GLN A 57 -56.15 -57.93 -11.95
N LYS A 58 -56.33 -59.14 -11.37
CA LYS A 58 -57.40 -60.12 -11.69
C LYS A 58 -57.67 -60.55 -13.15
N GLY A 59 -57.57 -61.86 -13.37
CA GLY A 59 -58.34 -62.64 -14.35
C GLY A 59 -58.33 -64.12 -13.98
N ALA A 60 -59.50 -64.77 -13.92
CA ALA A 60 -59.64 -66.13 -13.37
C ALA A 60 -59.94 -67.20 -14.45
N GLN A 61 -59.27 -68.35 -14.31
CA GLN A 61 -59.76 -69.73 -14.50
C GLN A 61 -60.69 -70.07 -15.68
N GLY A 62 -60.27 -71.00 -16.55
CA GLY A 62 -61.19 -71.69 -17.48
C GLY A 62 -60.55 -72.56 -18.57
N ASP A 63 -60.24 -73.80 -18.20
CA ASP A 63 -60.28 -75.03 -19.04
C ASP A 63 -60.39 -74.94 -20.59
N SER A 64 -59.43 -75.55 -21.30
CA SER A 64 -59.64 -76.79 -22.09
C SER A 64 -58.43 -77.10 -22.97
N GLY A 65 -58.18 -78.39 -23.22
CA GLY A 65 -57.00 -78.86 -23.94
C GLY A 65 -57.16 -78.96 -25.46
N GLN A 66 -56.18 -79.65 -26.07
CA GLN A 66 -56.02 -79.97 -27.51
C GLN A 66 -55.34 -78.90 -28.37
N GLY A 67 -54.41 -79.36 -29.21
CA GLY A 67 -53.79 -78.57 -30.27
C GLY A 67 -52.27 -78.47 -30.20
N LYS A 68 -51.57 -79.43 -30.81
CA LYS A 68 -50.26 -79.12 -31.41
C LYS A 68 -50.47 -78.03 -32.45
N GLY A 69 -50.03 -76.82 -32.15
CA GLY A 69 -49.97 -75.70 -33.09
C GLY A 69 -48.62 -75.02 -32.95
N GLU A 70 -47.64 -75.46 -33.74
CA GLU A 70 -46.42 -74.68 -33.92
C GLU A 70 -46.83 -73.36 -34.58
N ILE A 71 -46.77 -72.25 -33.82
CA ILE A 71 -46.90 -70.92 -34.39
C ILE A 71 -45.60 -70.66 -35.16
N PHE A 72 -45.55 -71.17 -36.39
CA PHE A 72 -44.51 -70.83 -37.35
C PHE A 72 -44.78 -69.40 -37.80
N TYR A 73 -44.28 -68.43 -37.00
CA TYR A 73 -44.15 -67.05 -37.46
C TYR A 73 -43.45 -67.08 -38.81
N SER A 74 -44.05 -66.48 -39.82
CA SER A 74 -43.35 -66.32 -41.09
C SER A 74 -42.07 -65.55 -40.82
N GLN A 75 -40.96 -65.92 -41.47
CA GLN A 75 -39.66 -65.26 -41.28
C GLN A 75 -39.78 -63.73 -41.44
N SER A 76 -40.64 -63.29 -42.36
CA SER A 76 -41.02 -61.89 -42.59
C SER A 76 -41.66 -61.15 -41.40
N GLU A 77 -42.40 -61.85 -40.52
CA GLU A 77 -43.05 -61.25 -39.34
C GLU A 77 -42.04 -61.03 -38.21
N LEU A 78 -41.13 -61.99 -38.01
CA LEU A 78 -39.99 -61.85 -37.10
C LEU A 78 -39.06 -60.73 -37.55
N ASP A 79 -38.68 -60.71 -38.83
CA ASP A 79 -37.84 -59.65 -39.39
C ASP A 79 -38.50 -58.26 -39.22
N SER A 80 -39.81 -58.14 -39.46
CA SER A 80 -40.54 -56.87 -39.26
C SER A 80 -40.60 -56.43 -37.79
N ALA A 81 -40.77 -57.37 -36.86
CA ALA A 81 -40.74 -57.08 -35.42
C ALA A 81 -39.34 -56.63 -34.96
N ILE A 82 -38.28 -57.26 -35.48
CA ILE A 82 -36.88 -56.90 -35.22
C ILE A 82 -36.58 -55.51 -35.79
N SER A 83 -36.93 -55.21 -37.05
CA SER A 83 -36.72 -53.89 -37.65
C SER A 83 -37.38 -52.78 -36.83
N LYS A 84 -38.66 -52.94 -36.44
CA LYS A 84 -39.37 -51.95 -35.62
C LYS A 84 -38.74 -51.78 -34.23
N ALA A 85 -38.25 -52.85 -33.62
CA ALA A 85 -37.54 -52.78 -32.34
C ALA A 85 -36.20 -52.06 -32.46
N VAL A 86 -35.46 -52.30 -33.55
CA VAL A 86 -34.19 -51.63 -33.87
C VAL A 86 -34.41 -50.14 -34.17
N GLU A 87 -35.38 -49.79 -35.01
CA GLU A 87 -35.79 -48.41 -35.28
C GLU A 87 -36.19 -47.67 -33.99
N SER A 88 -37.04 -48.30 -33.16
CA SER A 88 -37.44 -47.74 -31.86
C SER A 88 -36.27 -47.56 -30.90
N ALA A 89 -35.26 -48.45 -30.94
CA ALA A 89 -34.05 -48.33 -30.14
C ALA A 89 -33.12 -47.22 -30.67
N LEU A 90 -32.97 -47.09 -31.99
CA LEU A 90 -32.23 -46.02 -32.66
C LEU A 90 -32.86 -44.65 -32.38
N GLU A 91 -34.18 -44.50 -32.52
CA GLU A 91 -34.89 -43.27 -32.19
C GLU A 91 -34.70 -42.88 -30.72
N LYS A 92 -34.82 -43.85 -29.78
CA LYS A 92 -34.55 -43.59 -28.37
C LYS A 92 -33.11 -43.13 -28.14
N LYS A 93 -32.13 -43.82 -28.74
CA LYS A 93 -30.71 -43.43 -28.64
C LYS A 93 -30.43 -42.06 -29.25
N GLN A 94 -31.07 -41.72 -30.37
CA GLN A 94 -30.94 -40.41 -31.00
C GLN A 94 -31.53 -39.31 -30.11
N ARG A 95 -32.74 -39.50 -29.57
CA ARG A 95 -33.38 -38.54 -28.65
C ARG A 95 -32.57 -38.32 -27.37
N GLU A 96 -32.01 -39.38 -26.77
CA GLU A 96 -31.13 -39.21 -25.60
C GLU A 96 -29.80 -38.54 -25.96
N PHE A 97 -29.23 -38.81 -27.13
CA PHE A 97 -28.02 -38.14 -27.62
C PHE A 97 -28.24 -36.65 -27.90
N ASP A 98 -29.38 -36.27 -28.48
CA ASP A 98 -29.70 -34.87 -28.76
C ASP A 98 -30.04 -34.09 -27.47
N LYS A 99 -30.75 -34.69 -26.50
CA LYS A 99 -30.89 -34.12 -25.15
C LYS A 99 -29.54 -33.91 -24.46
N GLU A 100 -28.64 -34.88 -24.56
CA GLU A 100 -27.32 -34.79 -23.93
C GLU A 100 -26.46 -33.69 -24.58
N LYS A 101 -26.54 -33.50 -25.91
CA LYS A 101 -25.95 -32.33 -26.57
C LYS A 101 -26.54 -31.03 -26.06
N GLU A 102 -27.87 -30.90 -26.01
CA GLU A 102 -28.53 -29.69 -25.51
C GLU A 102 -28.10 -29.37 -24.08
N ARG A 103 -28.00 -30.40 -23.22
CA ARG A 103 -27.50 -30.29 -21.84
C ARG A 103 -26.04 -29.82 -21.79
N ILE A 104 -25.16 -30.38 -22.63
CA ILE A 104 -23.75 -29.98 -22.73
C ILE A 104 -23.62 -28.54 -23.27
N GLU A 105 -24.41 -28.16 -24.27
CA GLU A 105 -24.43 -26.80 -24.80
C GLU A 105 -24.92 -25.77 -23.79
N GLN A 106 -25.97 -26.09 -23.03
CA GLN A 106 -26.47 -25.24 -21.94
C GLN A 106 -25.39 -25.05 -20.86
N GLN A 107 -24.80 -26.14 -20.37
CA GLN A 107 -23.73 -26.08 -19.37
C GLN A 107 -22.49 -25.32 -19.87
N ALA A 108 -22.11 -25.47 -21.14
CA ALA A 108 -20.99 -24.74 -21.72
C ALA A 108 -21.28 -23.23 -21.84
N ARG A 109 -22.53 -22.83 -22.11
CA ARG A 109 -22.97 -21.42 -22.12
C ARG A 109 -22.97 -20.84 -20.72
N GLU A 110 -23.61 -21.52 -19.76
CA GLU A 110 -23.68 -21.12 -18.35
C GLU A 110 -22.28 -20.91 -17.75
N GLN A 111 -21.38 -21.88 -17.92
CA GLN A 111 -19.98 -21.77 -17.45
C GLN A 111 -19.21 -20.63 -18.14
N GLY A 112 -19.46 -20.39 -19.43
CA GLY A 112 -18.87 -19.28 -20.18
C GLY A 112 -19.36 -17.92 -19.67
N GLU A 113 -20.66 -17.80 -19.39
CA GLU A 113 -21.28 -16.60 -18.83
C GLU A 113 -20.82 -16.33 -17.40
N GLU A 114 -20.76 -17.35 -16.53
CA GLU A 114 -20.22 -17.23 -15.17
C GLU A 114 -18.75 -16.78 -15.18
N TYR A 115 -17.91 -17.40 -16.01
CA TYR A 115 -16.49 -17.04 -16.13
C TYR A 115 -16.31 -15.61 -16.65
N ALA A 116 -17.10 -15.19 -17.65
CA ALA A 116 -17.11 -13.83 -18.16
C ALA A 116 -17.54 -12.82 -17.07
N GLN A 117 -18.62 -13.14 -16.33
CA GLN A 117 -19.10 -12.31 -15.22
C GLN A 117 -18.09 -12.20 -14.08
N MET A 118 -17.39 -13.27 -13.72
CA MET A 118 -16.32 -13.21 -12.70
C MET A 118 -15.18 -12.31 -13.16
N ASN A 119 -14.68 -12.48 -14.39
CA ASN A 119 -13.62 -11.65 -14.97
C ASN A 119 -14.03 -10.16 -15.04
N GLU A 120 -15.30 -9.86 -15.34
CA GLU A 120 -15.81 -8.49 -15.27
C GLU A 120 -15.91 -7.92 -13.84
N LYS A 121 -16.33 -8.72 -12.87
CA LYS A 121 -16.41 -8.32 -11.45
C LYS A 121 -15.01 -8.07 -10.89
N GLU A 122 -14.07 -8.99 -11.09
CA GLU A 122 -12.68 -8.86 -10.66
C GLU A 122 -12.01 -7.60 -11.23
N LYS A 123 -12.25 -7.27 -12.51
CA LYS A 123 -11.78 -6.01 -13.11
C LYS A 123 -12.38 -4.77 -12.45
N LYS A 124 -13.71 -4.75 -12.26
CA LYS A 124 -14.41 -3.62 -11.60
C LYS A 124 -13.95 -3.44 -10.15
N GLU A 125 -13.69 -4.53 -9.44
CA GLU A 125 -13.14 -4.51 -8.07
C GLU A 125 -11.68 -4.03 -8.04
N ALA A 126 -10.85 -4.46 -9.00
CA ALA A 126 -9.47 -3.98 -9.13
C ALA A 126 -9.41 -2.47 -9.46
N GLU A 127 -10.21 -2.00 -10.42
CA GLU A 127 -10.34 -0.57 -10.77
C GLU A 127 -10.87 0.25 -9.59
N TYR A 128 -11.86 -0.28 -8.85
CA TYR A 128 -12.40 0.37 -7.66
C TYR A 128 -11.35 0.46 -6.53
N LYS A 129 -10.60 -0.62 -6.28
CA LYS A 129 -9.51 -0.65 -5.31
C LYS A 129 -8.39 0.32 -5.68
N GLU A 130 -7.95 0.34 -6.94
CA GLU A 130 -6.94 1.30 -7.43
C GLU A 130 -7.44 2.75 -7.27
N ARG A 131 -8.74 3.00 -7.49
CA ARG A 131 -9.35 4.30 -7.26
C ARG A 131 -9.40 4.68 -5.78
N LEU A 132 -9.71 3.75 -4.88
CA LEU A 132 -9.66 3.98 -3.43
C LEU A 132 -8.23 4.29 -2.98
N GLU A 133 -7.24 3.49 -3.39
CA GLU A 133 -5.83 3.71 -3.05
C GLU A 133 -5.32 5.07 -3.57
N LYS A 134 -5.73 5.50 -4.78
CA LYS A 134 -5.44 6.84 -5.30
C LYS A 134 -6.11 7.97 -4.49
N LEU A 135 -7.30 7.74 -3.95
CA LEU A 135 -7.99 8.71 -3.10
C LEU A 135 -7.33 8.80 -1.72
N GLU A 136 -7.04 7.66 -1.09
CA GLU A 136 -6.36 7.57 0.21
C GLU A 136 -4.95 8.21 0.15
N ASN A 137 -4.15 7.88 -0.87
CA ASN A 137 -2.84 8.52 -1.06
C ASN A 137 -2.95 10.04 -1.23
N ARG A 138 -3.99 10.53 -1.93
CA ARG A 138 -4.24 11.97 -2.11
C ARG A 138 -4.71 12.63 -0.82
N GLU A 139 -5.54 11.97 -0.04
CA GLU A 139 -6.00 12.44 1.27
C GLU A 139 -4.84 12.54 2.27
N ASN A 140 -4.02 11.50 2.35
CA ASN A 140 -2.80 11.47 3.16
C ASN A 140 -1.80 12.56 2.75
N GLU A 141 -1.60 12.78 1.43
CA GLU A 141 -0.75 13.86 0.94
C GLU A 141 -1.32 15.25 1.28
N LEU A 142 -2.64 15.44 1.17
CA LEU A 142 -3.31 16.70 1.51
C LEU A 142 -3.26 16.98 3.02
N ASN A 143 -3.53 15.98 3.86
CA ASN A 143 -3.45 16.09 5.31
C ASN A 143 -2.00 16.44 5.73
N ARG A 144 -0.99 15.73 5.20
CA ARG A 144 0.43 16.05 5.45
C ARG A 144 0.80 17.47 4.99
N LYS A 145 0.25 17.97 3.87
CA LYS A 145 0.44 19.36 3.42
C LYS A 145 -0.27 20.38 4.30
N GLN A 146 -1.46 20.07 4.81
CA GLN A 146 -2.19 20.91 5.77
C GLN A 146 -1.39 21.04 7.07
N LEU A 147 -1.01 19.91 7.66
CA LEU A 147 -0.14 19.88 8.85
C LEU A 147 1.17 20.63 8.61
N TYR A 148 1.82 20.45 7.46
CA TYR A 148 3.03 21.21 7.11
C TYR A 148 2.80 22.73 7.10
N ASN A 149 1.71 23.20 6.49
CA ASN A 149 1.39 24.63 6.44
C ASN A 149 1.04 25.20 7.83
N GLU A 150 0.32 24.45 8.66
CA GLU A 150 0.04 24.82 10.06
C GLU A 150 1.34 24.96 10.85
N VAL A 151 2.20 23.95 10.82
CA VAL A 151 3.51 23.96 11.50
C VAL A 151 4.39 25.08 10.97
N GLN A 152 4.36 25.35 9.66
CA GLN A 152 5.09 26.47 9.08
C GLN A 152 4.55 27.84 9.53
N SER A 153 3.24 27.97 9.77
CA SER A 153 2.65 29.18 10.38
C SER A 153 3.11 29.31 11.84
N ASP A 154 2.90 28.27 12.64
CA ASP A 154 3.27 28.25 14.06
C ASP A 154 4.76 28.57 14.25
N LEU A 155 5.66 28.05 13.41
CA LEU A 155 7.08 28.38 13.43
C LEU A 155 7.34 29.86 13.12
N LYS A 156 6.72 30.42 12.08
CA LYS A 156 6.87 31.85 11.71
C LYS A 156 6.36 32.77 12.83
N ASP A 157 5.19 32.46 13.39
CA ASP A 157 4.57 33.24 14.47
C ASP A 157 5.41 33.19 15.75
N ASN A 158 6.16 32.12 15.97
CA ASN A 158 7.14 31.98 17.06
C ASN A 158 8.54 32.56 16.75
N GLY A 159 8.77 33.04 15.54
CA GLY A 159 10.06 33.59 15.08
C GLY A 159 11.11 32.53 14.71
N LEU A 160 10.70 31.27 14.54
CA LEU A 160 11.59 30.14 14.29
C LEU A 160 11.82 29.85 12.80
N PRO A 161 13.01 29.37 12.40
CA PRO A 161 13.30 28.94 11.04
C PRO A 161 12.35 27.85 10.48
N ASN A 162 11.89 28.05 9.24
CA ASN A 162 11.08 27.06 8.50
C ASN A 162 11.77 25.69 8.34
N SER A 163 13.09 25.60 8.48
CA SER A 163 13.85 24.35 8.40
C SER A 163 13.47 23.32 9.47
N PHE A 164 12.81 23.74 10.55
CA PHE A 164 12.28 22.82 11.56
C PHE A 164 10.95 22.16 11.14
N ALA A 165 10.25 22.67 10.11
CA ALA A 165 8.92 22.19 9.74
C ALA A 165 8.92 20.71 9.33
N ASP A 166 9.84 20.29 8.46
CA ASP A 166 9.93 18.89 8.00
C ASP A 166 10.18 17.90 9.15
N SER A 167 11.05 18.27 10.10
CA SER A 167 11.37 17.47 11.28
C SER A 167 10.22 17.37 12.28
N LEU A 168 9.43 18.44 12.42
CA LEU A 168 8.27 18.48 13.32
C LEU A 168 7.08 17.73 12.73
N VAL A 169 6.77 17.95 11.45
CA VAL A 169 5.67 17.25 10.74
C VAL A 169 5.86 15.73 10.76
N ALA A 170 7.10 15.24 10.83
CA ALA A 170 7.40 13.80 10.98
C ALA A 170 6.86 13.16 12.28
N LEU A 171 6.51 13.95 13.30
CA LEU A 171 5.90 13.47 14.54
C LEU A 171 4.42 13.07 14.34
N ASN A 172 3.73 13.59 13.31
CA ASN A 172 2.30 13.38 13.03
C ASN A 172 1.30 13.68 14.17
N ASP A 173 1.76 14.20 15.32
CA ASP A 173 0.93 14.62 16.45
C ASP A 173 1.01 16.15 16.65
N ASN A 174 -0.13 16.83 16.53
CA ASN A 174 -0.24 18.29 16.61
C ASN A 174 0.13 18.85 18.01
N ASP A 175 -0.15 18.10 19.08
CA ASP A 175 0.18 18.50 20.46
C ASP A 175 1.67 18.27 20.77
N GLU A 176 2.28 17.19 20.27
CA GLU A 176 3.73 16.99 20.37
C GLU A 176 4.51 18.03 19.57
N ILE A 177 4.02 18.40 18.39
CA ILE A 177 4.63 19.48 17.59
C ILE A 177 4.57 20.81 18.34
N LYS A 178 3.42 21.18 18.92
CA LYS A 178 3.29 22.42 19.71
C LYS A 178 4.18 22.45 20.95
N LYS A 179 4.36 21.31 21.64
CA LYS A 179 5.32 21.18 22.76
C LYS A 179 6.76 21.36 22.26
N SER A 180 7.10 20.71 21.15
CA SER A 180 8.43 20.79 20.53
C SER A 180 8.77 22.22 20.07
N ILE A 181 7.83 22.93 19.44
CA ILE A 181 7.99 24.33 19.02
C ILE A 181 8.30 25.23 20.23
N LYS A 182 7.59 25.06 21.36
CA LYS A 182 7.85 25.83 22.59
C LYS A 182 9.24 25.55 23.17
N ALA A 183 9.62 24.28 23.27
CA ALA A 183 10.94 23.89 23.78
C ALA A 183 12.09 24.39 22.89
N ILE A 184 11.92 24.33 21.56
CA ILE A 184 12.86 24.91 20.59
C ILE A 184 12.92 26.44 20.77
N LYS A 185 11.78 27.11 20.92
CA LYS A 185 11.71 28.57 21.11
C LYS A 185 12.49 29.03 22.33
N GLU A 186 12.26 28.41 23.50
CA GLU A 186 12.96 28.74 24.74
C GLU A 186 14.49 28.65 24.56
N LYS A 187 14.98 27.55 23.96
CA LYS A 187 16.42 27.35 23.71
C LYS A 187 17.00 28.22 22.60
N PHE A 188 16.21 28.57 21.60
CA PHE A 188 16.61 29.49 20.55
C PHE A 188 16.73 30.93 21.07
N ASP A 189 15.73 31.41 21.82
CA ASP A 189 15.73 32.75 22.40
C ASP A 189 16.83 32.92 23.46
N GLU A 190 17.12 31.88 24.27
CA GLU A 190 18.31 31.81 25.15
C GLU A 190 19.61 31.98 24.34
N ALA A 191 19.85 31.13 23.33
CA ALA A 191 21.09 31.11 22.55
C ALA A 191 21.31 32.41 21.75
N VAL A 192 20.25 32.98 21.16
CA VAL A 192 20.31 34.27 20.46
C VAL A 192 20.64 35.40 21.45
N THR A 193 20.06 35.38 22.64
CA THR A 193 20.34 36.37 23.69
C THR A 193 21.81 36.29 24.16
N GLU A 194 22.37 35.09 24.29
CA GLU A 194 23.79 34.91 24.62
C GLU A 194 24.72 35.35 23.49
N GLY A 195 24.44 34.97 22.25
CA GLY A 195 25.21 35.40 21.08
C GLY A 195 25.22 36.92 20.89
N VAL A 196 24.07 37.59 21.09
CA VAL A 196 23.99 39.06 21.05
C VAL A 196 24.78 39.71 22.19
N LYS A 197 24.76 39.14 23.40
CA LYS A 197 25.60 39.62 24.52
C LYS A 197 27.09 39.46 24.22
N GLU A 198 27.51 38.38 23.58
CA GLU A 198 28.90 38.15 23.19
C GLU A 198 29.36 39.11 22.08
N GLN A 199 28.54 39.31 21.04
CA GLN A 199 28.81 40.33 20.02
C GLN A 199 28.89 41.74 20.61
N LEU A 200 27.94 42.12 21.46
CA LEU A 200 27.92 43.44 22.08
C LEU A 200 29.15 43.68 22.97
N ARG A 201 29.62 42.64 23.69
CA ARG A 201 30.89 42.67 24.44
C ARG A 201 32.10 42.98 23.57
N GLN A 202 32.14 42.47 22.33
CA GLN A 202 33.22 42.78 21.38
C GLN A 202 33.13 44.19 20.77
N THR A 203 31.98 44.87 20.88
CA THR A 203 31.77 46.21 20.31
C THR A 203 32.06 47.39 21.25
N THR A 204 32.57 47.15 22.46
CA THR A 204 33.23 48.25 23.21
C THR A 204 34.37 48.75 22.33
N PRO A 205 34.34 49.99 21.81
CA PRO A 205 35.46 50.49 21.03
C PRO A 205 36.68 50.39 21.93
N LYS A 206 37.76 49.79 21.42
CA LYS A 206 39.03 49.78 22.17
C LYS A 206 39.38 51.23 22.40
N ASP A 207 39.18 51.69 23.63
CA ASP A 207 39.21 53.09 23.95
C ASP A 207 40.58 53.62 23.54
N THR A 208 40.59 54.50 22.54
CA THR A 208 41.80 55.19 22.11
C THR A 208 42.08 56.34 23.07
N SER A 209 41.99 56.07 24.38
CA SER A 209 42.94 56.56 25.37
C SER A 209 44.32 56.03 24.97
N GLY A 210 44.84 56.63 23.88
CA GLY A 210 46.20 56.43 23.43
C GLY A 210 47.12 56.72 24.59
N ASN A 211 48.20 55.93 24.66
CA ASN A 211 49.24 55.97 25.69
C ASN A 211 49.66 57.41 26.02
N THR A 212 48.94 58.04 26.95
CA THR A 212 49.19 59.42 27.36
C THR A 212 50.13 59.34 28.54
N GLU A 213 51.37 58.97 28.22
CA GLU A 213 52.49 59.08 29.14
C GLU A 213 52.54 60.50 29.68
N SER A 214 52.28 60.65 30.99
CA SER A 214 52.72 61.80 31.78
C SER A 214 52.20 63.20 31.37
N SER A 215 51.32 63.33 30.38
CA SER A 215 50.99 64.65 29.85
C SER A 215 49.95 65.38 30.69
N ASN A 216 50.25 66.64 31.02
CA ASN A 216 49.44 67.47 31.90
C ASN A 216 48.17 67.95 31.16
N PRO A 217 46.94 67.55 31.58
CA PRO A 217 45.71 67.91 30.87
C PRO A 217 45.37 69.40 30.90
N PHE A 218 46.12 70.22 31.66
CA PHE A 218 46.02 71.68 31.70
C PHE A 218 47.06 72.41 30.84
N ALA A 219 48.06 71.71 30.29
CA ALA A 219 49.06 72.31 29.41
C ALA A 219 48.48 72.57 28.02
N LYS A 220 48.85 73.70 27.40
CA LYS A 220 48.23 74.20 26.16
C LYS A 220 48.21 73.19 25.00
N GLU A 221 49.28 72.41 24.87
CA GLU A 221 49.45 71.42 23.79
C GLU A 221 48.69 70.11 24.03
N THR A 222 48.22 69.85 25.27
CA THR A 222 47.56 68.60 25.69
C THR A 222 46.30 68.84 26.52
N LEU A 223 45.59 69.94 26.22
CA LEU A 223 44.33 70.30 26.87
C LEU A 223 43.25 69.24 26.67
N ASN A 224 42.82 68.59 27.75
CA ASN A 224 41.71 67.64 27.75
C ASN A 224 40.64 68.06 28.78
N LEU A 225 39.55 68.67 28.29
CA LEU A 225 38.46 69.19 29.11
C LEU A 225 37.75 68.12 29.95
N THR A 226 37.63 66.89 29.44
CA THR A 226 37.00 65.77 30.15
C THR A 226 37.84 65.36 31.35
N GLU A 227 39.15 65.19 31.16
CA GLU A 227 40.09 64.85 32.23
C GLU A 227 40.25 66.01 33.23
N GLN A 228 40.25 67.28 32.79
CA GLN A 228 40.20 68.43 33.70
C GLN A 228 38.95 68.41 34.59
N GLY A 229 37.76 68.17 34.01
CA GLY A 229 36.51 68.09 34.75
C GLY A 229 36.49 66.94 35.76
N ARG A 230 37.08 65.79 35.39
CA ARG A 230 37.30 64.65 36.28
C ARG A 230 38.26 65.00 37.42
N LEU A 231 39.44 65.55 37.11
CA LEU A 231 40.45 65.97 38.08
C LEU A 231 39.91 67.00 39.09
N PHE A 232 39.10 67.97 38.66
CA PHE A 232 38.47 68.92 39.59
C PHE A 232 37.43 68.28 40.53
N LYS A 233 36.82 67.16 40.12
CA LYS A 233 35.79 66.46 40.91
C LYS A 233 36.36 65.38 41.83
N GLU A 234 37.40 64.67 41.38
CA GLU A 234 38.02 63.54 42.08
C GLU A 234 39.27 63.96 42.88
N GLU A 235 40.13 64.85 42.33
CA GLU A 235 41.41 65.24 42.93
C GLU A 235 41.69 66.77 42.81
N PRO A 236 40.87 67.64 43.45
CA PRO A 236 40.89 69.09 43.21
C PRO A 236 42.23 69.79 43.53
N GLU A 237 42.99 69.30 44.50
CA GLU A 237 44.32 69.85 44.80
C GLU A 237 45.37 69.49 43.73
N ARG A 238 45.28 68.29 43.16
CA ARG A 238 46.16 67.89 42.04
C ARG A 238 45.81 68.65 40.77
N ALA A 239 44.51 68.89 40.51
CA ALA A 239 44.05 69.75 39.43
C ALA A 239 44.70 71.15 39.50
N ARG A 240 44.73 71.77 40.69
CA ARG A 240 45.39 73.06 40.93
C ARG A 240 46.90 73.00 40.70
N GLN A 241 47.58 71.97 41.20
CA GLN A 241 49.03 71.80 41.01
C GLN A 241 49.39 71.67 39.53
N LEU A 242 48.63 70.87 38.78
CA LEU A 242 48.79 70.70 37.34
C LEU A 242 48.48 72.00 36.57
N GLN A 243 47.45 72.75 36.96
CA GLN A 243 47.14 74.06 36.40
C GLN A 243 48.23 75.12 36.67
N GLN A 244 48.91 75.05 37.82
CA GLN A 244 50.08 75.90 38.11
C GLN A 244 51.32 75.47 37.31
N ALA A 245 51.56 74.17 37.18
CA ALA A 245 52.65 73.63 36.37
C ALA A 245 52.50 73.98 34.87
N ALA A 246 51.27 74.06 34.37
CA ALA A 246 50.95 74.47 33.00
C ALA A 246 51.06 75.99 32.73
N ARG A 247 51.30 76.81 33.76
CA ARG A 247 51.43 78.28 33.67
C ARG A 247 52.90 78.76 33.73
N ARG A 248 53.85 77.84 33.84
CA ARG A 248 55.29 78.12 33.72
C ARG A 248 55.75 78.00 32.27
#